data_AF-A0A498CZJ6-F1
#
_entry.id   AF-A0A498CZJ6-F1
#
_cell.length_a   1.000
_cell.length_b   1.000
_cell.length_c   1.000
_cell.angle_alpha   90.00
_cell.angle_beta   90.00
_cell.angle_gamma   90.00
#
_symmetry.space_group_name_H-M   'P 1'
#
loop_
_entity.id
_entity.type
_entity.pdbx_description
1 polymer ?
#
loop_
_entity_poly.entity_id
_entity_poly.type
_entity_poly.pdbx_seq_one_letter_code
_entity_poly.pdbx_strand_id
1 'polypeptide(L)'
;MAYQLIQLPIQATDNINCPHCQQAVINWSEEQYVQPCEHTLFIAMDIGFEYITDEFEHTLRRTVDDMHANDDQVVVIEELTASSYPDFVIYQSDLGVEGYSRYVGITA
;
A
#
# COMPACT_ATOMS: atom_id res chain seq x y z
N MET A 1 -17.17 -8.21 1.04
CA MET A 1 -16.28 -7.04 1.15
C MET A 1 -15.00 -7.46 0.48
N ALA A 2 -14.54 -6.76 -0.56
CA ALA A 2 -13.37 -7.19 -1.34
C ALA A 2 -12.06 -7.00 -0.57
N TYR A 3 -12.03 -6.08 0.40
CA TYR A 3 -10.85 -5.80 1.21
C TYR A 3 -11.17 -5.72 2.71
N GLN A 4 -10.13 -5.86 3.53
CA GLN A 4 -10.12 -5.53 4.94
C GLN A 4 -9.07 -4.47 5.25
N LEU A 5 -9.46 -3.36 5.88
CA LEU A 5 -8.54 -2.32 6.34
C LEU A 5 -8.15 -2.58 7.80
N ILE A 6 -6.86 -2.66 8.08
CA ILE A 6 -6.29 -2.85 9.42
C ILE A 6 -5.36 -1.68 9.72
N GLN A 7 -5.70 -0.91 10.74
CA GLN A 7 -4.81 0.14 11.23
C GLN A 7 -3.72 -0.47 12.12
N LEU A 8 -2.47 -0.31 11.71
CA LEU A 8 -1.31 -0.75 12.47
C LEU A 8 -0.96 0.33 13.51
N PRO A 9 -0.93 0.00 14.82
CA PRO A 9 -0.55 0.93 15.87
C PRO A 9 0.99 1.03 15.97
N ILE A 10 1.63 1.41 14.86
CA ILE A 10 3.08 1.51 14.71
C ILE A 10 3.48 2.94 14.34
N GLN A 11 4.72 3.30 14.62
CA GLN A 11 5.30 4.58 14.22
C GLN A 11 5.73 4.53 12.75
N ALA A 12 5.90 5.71 12.15
CA ALA A 12 6.34 5.84 10.77
C ALA A 12 7.65 5.09 10.47
N THR A 13 8.56 5.06 11.45
CA THR A 13 9.89 4.42 11.37
C THR A 13 9.90 2.94 11.77
N ASP A 14 8.75 2.35 12.08
CA ASP A 14 8.66 0.94 12.40
C ASP A 14 8.61 0.10 11.12
N ASN A 15 9.16 -1.11 11.22
CA ASN A 15 9.10 -2.08 10.14
C ASN A 15 7.71 -2.69 10.02
N ILE A 16 7.32 -3.00 8.79
CA ILE A 16 6.07 -3.71 8.49
C ILE A 16 6.45 -5.08 7.97
N ASN A 17 5.95 -6.13 8.63
CA ASN A 17 6.19 -7.51 8.24
C ASN A 17 4.95 -8.09 7.54
N CYS A 18 5.19 -8.86 6.48
CA CYS A 18 4.15 -9.64 5.84
C CYS A 18 3.63 -10.72 6.81
N PRO A 19 2.31 -10.85 7.02
CA PRO A 19 1.75 -11.86 7.91
C PRO A 19 1.96 -13.30 7.42
N HIS A 20 2.14 -13.52 6.11
CA HIS A 20 2.29 -14.85 5.51
C HIS A 20 3.72 -15.39 5.62
N CYS A 21 4.70 -14.61 5.18
CA CYS A 21 6.10 -15.04 5.13
C CYS A 21 7.00 -14.41 6.22
N GLN A 22 6.47 -13.50 7.03
CA GLN A 22 7.20 -12.76 8.08
C GLN A 22 8.34 -11.85 7.57
N GLN A 23 8.52 -11.75 6.25
CA GLN A 23 9.48 -10.82 5.65
C GLN A 23 9.08 -9.37 5.93
N ALA A 24 10.06 -8.53 6.28
CA ALA A 24 9.85 -7.10 6.40
C ALA A 24 9.62 -6.49 5.02
N VAL A 25 8.36 -6.18 4.69
CA VAL A 25 7.96 -5.51 3.44
C VAL A 25 8.30 -4.02 3.47
N ILE A 26 8.33 -3.45 4.67
CA ILE A 26 8.96 -2.16 4.97
C ILE A 26 10.05 -2.42 6.00
N ASN A 27 11.30 -2.12 5.66
CA ASN A 27 12.46 -2.26 6.53
C ASN A 27 13.32 -0.99 6.56
N TRP A 28 13.14 -0.17 7.59
CA TRP A 28 13.88 1.09 7.76
C TRP A 28 15.37 0.92 8.05
N SER A 29 15.83 -0.30 8.31
CA SER A 29 17.27 -0.58 8.50
C SER A 29 18.02 -0.73 7.17
N GLU A 30 17.32 -0.89 6.06
CA GLU A 30 17.90 -1.03 4.72
C GLU A 30 17.91 0.31 3.97
N GLU A 31 18.87 0.48 3.07
CA GLU A 31 18.97 1.68 2.22
C GLU A 31 17.73 1.80 1.31
N GLN A 32 17.26 0.68 0.78
CA GLN A 32 15.96 0.56 0.13
C GLN A 32 14.96 -0.04 1.11
N TYR A 33 14.18 0.81 1.79
CA TYR A 33 13.28 0.34 2.84
C TYR A 33 12.07 -0.44 2.29
N VAL A 34 11.70 -0.24 1.03
CA VAL A 34 10.63 -1.00 0.36
C VAL A 34 11.18 -2.34 -0.12
N GLN A 35 10.66 -3.44 0.45
CA GLN A 35 11.12 -4.82 0.22
C GLN A 35 9.94 -5.77 -0.03
N PRO A 36 9.17 -5.56 -1.11
CA PRO A 36 7.96 -6.33 -1.38
C PRO A 36 8.27 -7.83 -1.48
N CYS A 37 7.34 -8.64 -1.00
CA CYS A 37 7.40 -10.10 -1.12
C CYS A 37 6.31 -10.59 -2.09
N GLU A 38 6.26 -11.89 -2.38
CA GLU A 38 5.26 -12.49 -3.29
C GLU A 38 3.79 -12.24 -2.87
N HIS A 39 3.55 -11.96 -1.59
CA HIS A 39 2.22 -11.67 -1.04
C HIS A 39 1.88 -10.17 -1.10
N THR A 40 2.84 -9.31 -1.43
CA THR A 40 2.66 -7.86 -1.46
C THR A 40 2.02 -7.45 -2.77
N LEU A 41 0.82 -6.87 -2.70
CA LEU A 41 0.09 -6.38 -3.87
C LEU A 41 0.49 -4.97 -4.24
N PHE A 42 0.65 -4.11 -3.22
CA PHE A 42 1.04 -2.72 -3.39
C PHE A 42 1.61 -2.14 -2.09
N ILE A 43 2.40 -1.09 -2.23
CA ILE A 43 2.86 -0.20 -1.16
C ILE A 43 2.63 1.22 -1.68
N ALA A 44 1.78 1.95 -0.99
CA ALA A 44 1.33 3.27 -1.42
C ALA A 44 1.31 4.27 -0.26
N MET A 45 1.29 5.54 -0.62
CA MET A 45 1.08 6.69 0.25
C MET A 45 -0.17 7.43 -0.25
N ASP A 46 -0.70 8.41 0.47
CA ASP A 46 -1.86 9.16 -0.04
C ASP A 46 -1.59 9.88 -1.37
N ILE A 47 -0.32 10.17 -1.69
CA ILE A 47 0.10 10.93 -2.89
C ILE A 47 0.51 10.05 -4.08
N GLY A 48 0.61 8.73 -3.90
CA GLY A 48 1.07 7.85 -4.98
C GLY A 48 1.51 6.46 -4.52
N PHE A 49 2.15 5.74 -5.44
CA PHE A 49 2.58 4.36 -5.23
C PHE A 49 4.10 4.25 -5.17
N GLU A 50 4.61 3.53 -4.18
CA GLU A 50 6.02 3.12 -4.13
C GLU A 50 6.24 1.78 -4.81
N TYR A 51 5.23 0.91 -4.76
CA TYR A 51 5.22 -0.40 -5.38
C TYR A 51 3.78 -0.82 -5.69
N ILE A 52 3.59 -1.52 -6.80
CA ILE A 52 2.33 -2.15 -7.18
C ILE A 52 2.63 -3.31 -8.12
N THR A 53 1.89 -4.39 -7.98
CA THR A 53 1.92 -5.53 -8.90
C THR A 53 1.03 -5.25 -10.11
N ASP A 54 1.45 -5.70 -11.29
CA ASP A 54 0.65 -5.60 -12.51
C ASP A 54 -0.76 -6.18 -12.31
N GLU A 55 -0.86 -7.31 -11.61
CA GLU A 55 -2.13 -7.98 -11.31
C GLU A 55 -3.07 -7.08 -10.52
N PHE A 56 -2.57 -6.35 -9.53
CA PHE A 56 -3.39 -5.42 -8.76
C PHE A 56 -3.67 -4.13 -9.55
N GLU A 57 -2.70 -3.59 -10.28
CA GLU A 57 -2.88 -2.40 -11.11
C GLU A 57 -4.01 -2.57 -12.13
N HIS A 58 -4.12 -3.74 -12.77
CA HIS A 58 -5.19 -4.05 -13.70
C HIS A 58 -6.61 -4.07 -13.07
N THR A 59 -6.72 -4.10 -11.74
CA THR A 59 -8.01 -4.05 -11.03
C THR A 59 -8.42 -2.65 -10.60
N LEU A 60 -7.52 -1.68 -10.70
CA LEU A 60 -7.79 -0.28 -10.39
C LEU A 60 -8.65 0.35 -11.49
N ARG A 61 -9.41 1.39 -11.12
CA ARG A 61 -10.23 2.15 -12.08
C ARG A 61 -9.39 3.09 -12.95
N ARG A 62 -8.25 3.52 -12.42
CA ARG A 62 -7.28 4.41 -13.06
C ARG A 62 -5.91 3.75 -13.05
N THR A 63 -5.12 4.04 -14.07
CA THR A 63 -3.73 3.59 -14.12
C THR A 63 -2.86 4.40 -13.16
N VAL A 64 -1.72 3.86 -12.76
CA VAL A 64 -0.78 4.55 -11.88
C VAL A 64 -0.27 5.84 -12.53
N ASP A 65 -0.04 5.82 -13.84
CA ASP A 65 0.36 7.01 -14.60
C ASP A 65 -0.70 8.13 -14.55
N ASP A 66 -1.99 7.80 -14.61
CA ASP A 66 -3.07 8.78 -14.52
C ASP A 66 -3.20 9.35 -13.10
N MET A 67 -2.96 8.52 -12.09
CA MET A 67 -2.93 8.95 -10.69
C MET A 67 -1.76 9.90 -10.40
N HIS A 68 -0.57 9.63 -10.94
CA HIS A 68 0.57 10.54 -10.83
C HIS A 68 0.37 11.85 -11.62
N ALA A 69 -0.36 11.81 -12.73
CA ALA A 69 -0.65 13.02 -13.51
C ALA A 69 -1.69 13.95 -12.86
N ASN A 70 -2.49 13.42 -11.93
CA ASN A 70 -3.56 14.14 -11.21
C ASN A 70 -3.43 13.95 -9.69
N ASP A 71 -2.20 13.96 -9.17
CA ASP A 71 -1.86 13.73 -7.76
C ASP A 71 -2.46 14.77 -6.80
N ASP A 72 -2.91 15.90 -7.33
CA ASP A 72 -3.65 16.96 -6.64
C ASP A 72 -5.15 16.66 -6.46
N GLN A 73 -5.69 15.69 -7.20
CA GLN A 73 -7.12 15.35 -7.23
C GLN A 73 -7.41 13.90 -6.84
N VAL A 74 -6.40 13.03 -6.89
CA VAL A 74 -6.56 11.60 -6.61
C VAL A 74 -6.19 11.30 -5.16
N VAL A 75 -7.13 10.68 -4.45
CA VAL A 75 -6.89 10.12 -3.12
C VAL A 75 -6.63 8.63 -3.27
N VAL A 76 -5.39 8.20 -3.09
CA VAL A 76 -4.97 6.81 -3.39
C VAL A 76 -5.82 5.78 -2.65
N ILE A 77 -6.16 6.00 -1.37
CA ILE A 77 -6.98 5.05 -0.62
C ILE A 77 -8.38 4.85 -1.22
N GLU A 78 -8.94 5.85 -1.90
CA GLU A 78 -10.22 5.69 -2.59
C GLU A 78 -10.08 4.76 -3.81
N GLU A 79 -8.97 4.83 -4.53
CA GLU A 79 -8.70 3.93 -5.66
C GLU A 79 -8.38 2.50 -5.19
N LEU A 80 -7.61 2.36 -4.10
CA LEU A 80 -7.32 1.07 -3.49
C LEU A 80 -8.59 0.36 -3.03
N THR A 81 -9.50 1.08 -2.37
CA THR A 81 -10.74 0.52 -1.82
C THR A 81 -11.84 0.32 -2.85
N ALA A 82 -11.74 0.99 -4.00
CA ALA A 82 -12.63 0.81 -5.16
C ALA A 82 -12.12 -0.23 -6.16
N SER A 83 -10.96 -0.85 -5.91
CA SER A 83 -10.41 -1.89 -6.79
C SER A 83 -11.32 -3.10 -6.86
N SER A 84 -11.21 -3.84 -7.96
CA SER A 84 -11.97 -5.08 -8.19
C SER A 84 -11.22 -6.34 -7.76
N TYR A 85 -10.04 -6.20 -7.14
CA TYR A 85 -9.23 -7.34 -6.69
C TYR A 85 -9.96 -8.11 -5.57
N PRO A 86 -10.06 -9.45 -5.66
CA PRO A 86 -10.74 -10.25 -4.65
C PRO A 86 -9.87 -10.44 -3.40
N ASP A 87 -10.50 -10.35 -2.23
CA ASP A 87 -9.99 -10.77 -0.92
C ASP A 87 -8.52 -10.38 -0.63
N PHE A 88 -8.34 -9.13 -0.17
CA PHE A 88 -7.03 -8.63 0.25
C PHE A 88 -7.10 -7.79 1.53
N VAL A 89 -5.95 -7.60 2.18
CA VAL A 89 -5.83 -6.81 3.40
C VAL A 89 -5.00 -5.56 3.11
N ILE A 90 -5.49 -4.41 3.58
CA ILE A 90 -4.78 -3.14 3.54
C ILE A 90 -4.34 -2.81 4.96
N TYR A 91 -3.03 -2.77 5.18
CA TYR A 91 -2.44 -2.27 6.41
C TYR A 91 -2.19 -0.77 6.29
N GLN A 92 -2.83 0.01 7.15
CA GLN A 92 -2.65 1.45 7.22
C GLN A 92 -1.74 1.80 8.40
N SER A 93 -0.69 2.58 8.16
CA SER A 93 0.19 3.12 9.20
C SER A 93 0.45 4.60 8.98
N ASP A 94 1.00 5.27 10.00
CA ASP A 94 1.46 6.65 9.90
C ASP A 94 2.65 6.74 8.91
N LEU A 95 2.71 7.80 8.10
CA LEU A 95 3.83 8.04 7.17
C LEU A 95 4.95 8.90 7.78
N GLY A 96 4.73 9.52 8.93
CA GLY A 96 5.64 10.44 9.61
C GLY A 96 5.46 11.89 9.16
N VAL A 97 4.48 12.15 8.29
CA VAL A 97 4.08 13.47 7.82
C VAL A 97 2.64 13.70 8.26
N GLU A 98 2.38 14.85 8.89
CA GLU A 98 1.06 15.16 9.43
C GLU A 98 -0.03 15.08 8.35
N GLY A 99 -1.04 14.25 8.61
CA GLY A 99 -2.17 14.03 7.69
C GLY A 99 -1.94 12.99 6.60
N TYR A 100 -0.76 12.36 6.55
CA TYR A 100 -0.43 11.33 5.56
C TYR A 100 -0.27 9.95 6.19
N SER A 101 -0.78 8.95 5.47
CA SER A 101 -0.75 7.54 5.77
C SER A 101 0.03 6.77 4.71
N ARG A 102 0.56 5.64 5.14
CA ARG A 102 1.07 4.57 4.27
C ARG A 102 0.05 3.44 4.23
N TYR A 103 -0.10 2.85 3.06
CA TYR A 103 -0.98 1.71 2.80
C TYR A 103 -0.16 0.56 2.22
N VAL A 104 -0.22 -0.60 2.86
CA VAL A 104 0.43 -1.82 2.38
C VAL A 104 -0.64 -2.86 2.10
N GLY A 105 -0.78 -3.23 0.83
CA GLY A 105 -1.69 -4.26 0.36
C GLY A 105 -1.06 -5.64 0.40
N ILE A 106 -1.71 -6.60 1.05
CA ILE A 106 -1.28 -8.00 1.13
C ILE A 106 -2.44 -8.90 0.68
N THR A 107 -2.16 -9.92 -0.13
CA THR A 107 -3.14 -10.97 -0.51
C THR A 107 -3.69 -11.66 0.75
N ALA A 108 -4.99 -11.96 0.83
CA ALA A 108 -5.57 -12.66 1.99
C ALA A 108 -5.24 -14.17 2.02
#